data_AF-A0A9D0GBW1-F1
#
_entry.id   AF-A0A9D0GBW1-F1
#
_cell.length_a   1.000
_cell.length_b   1.000
_cell.length_c   1.000
_cell.angle_alpha   90.00
_cell.angle_beta   90.00
_cell.angle_gamma   90.00
#
_symmetry.space_group_name_H-M   'P 1'
#
loop_
_entity.id
_entity.type
_entity.pdbx_description
1 polymer ?
#
loop_
_entity_poly.entity_id
_entity_poly.type
_entity_poly.pdbx_seq_one_letter_code
_entity_poly.pdbx_strand_id
1 'polypeptide(L)'
;MEVILTHENTDFDGLASLLAARKLYPEAVPVLPRRLNRNLRHFLTLYWDELPFVSIDDLPRKRIHRVILVDTQNMITLKGMGPWTREVRIIDHHPLSRELELGWSYAGMETGAATTILVEQIIELHLELSPIEATLFLLGIYEDTGSLSYPTTT
;
A
#
# COMPACT_ATOMS: atom_id res chain seq x y z
N MET A 1 12.28 1.18 -12.59
CA MET A 1 11.86 1.58 -11.23
C MET A 1 10.77 0.65 -10.75
N GLU A 2 10.55 0.63 -9.44
CA GLU A 2 9.48 -0.11 -8.79
C GLU A 2 8.51 0.90 -8.16
N VAL A 3 7.22 0.58 -8.17
CA VAL A 3 6.19 1.42 -7.57
C VAL A 3 5.28 0.59 -6.69
N ILE A 4 4.76 1.22 -5.64
CA ILE A 4 3.74 0.65 -4.75
C ILE A 4 2.46 1.44 -4.99
N LEU A 5 1.36 0.75 -5.23
CA LEU A 5 0.05 1.31 -5.55
C LEU A 5 -1.04 0.67 -4.70
N THR A 6 -2.09 1.43 -4.46
CA THR A 6 -3.32 0.99 -3.80
C THR A 6 -4.53 1.41 -4.64
N HIS A 7 -5.75 1.11 -4.19
CA HIS A 7 -6.99 1.45 -4.88
C HIS A 7 -7.21 2.98 -4.94
N GLU A 8 -7.87 3.49 -5.99
CA GLU A 8 -8.07 4.95 -6.17
C GLU A 8 -8.98 5.62 -5.11
N ASN A 9 -9.77 4.82 -4.39
CA ASN A 9 -10.63 5.30 -3.30
C ASN A 9 -9.96 5.11 -1.94
N THR A 10 -8.66 5.39 -1.85
CA THR A 10 -7.83 5.09 -0.66
C THR A 10 -8.43 5.65 0.62
N ASP A 11 -8.44 4.80 1.62
CA ASP A 11 -8.70 5.07 3.02
C ASP A 11 -7.40 4.91 3.83
N PHE A 12 -7.49 4.81 5.15
CA PHE A 12 -6.29 4.69 5.95
C PHE A 12 -5.61 3.33 5.80
N ASP A 13 -6.31 2.24 5.49
CA ASP A 13 -5.67 0.93 5.31
C ASP A 13 -4.81 0.92 4.04
N GLY A 14 -5.34 1.42 2.93
CA GLY A 14 -4.56 1.59 1.71
C GLY A 14 -3.36 2.54 1.87
N LEU A 15 -3.52 3.67 2.60
CA LEU A 15 -2.42 4.62 2.84
C LEU A 15 -1.34 4.03 3.76
N ALA A 16 -1.74 3.36 4.84
CA ALA A 16 -0.84 2.68 5.76
C ALA A 16 -0.10 1.53 5.07
N SER A 17 -0.80 0.76 4.24
CA SER A 17 -0.22 -0.31 3.45
C SER A 17 0.81 0.20 2.44
N LEU A 18 0.61 1.38 1.82
CA LEU A 18 1.64 2.01 0.98
C LEU A 18 2.93 2.27 1.78
N LEU A 19 2.81 2.80 3.00
CA LEU A 19 3.96 3.10 3.86
C LEU A 19 4.64 1.81 4.36
N ALA A 20 3.86 0.82 4.79
CA ALA A 20 4.38 -0.44 5.29
C ALA A 20 5.12 -1.21 4.18
N ALA A 21 4.56 -1.26 2.97
CA ALA A 21 5.24 -1.83 1.83
C ALA A 21 6.50 -1.03 1.43
N ARG A 22 6.50 0.31 1.54
CA ARG A 22 7.72 1.10 1.31
C ARG A 22 8.84 0.69 2.26
N LYS A 23 8.51 0.35 3.50
CA LYS A 23 9.47 -0.10 4.50
C LYS A 23 10.08 -1.46 4.16
N LEU A 24 9.25 -2.39 3.67
CA LEU A 24 9.68 -3.71 3.21
C LEU A 24 10.43 -3.68 1.86
N TYR A 25 10.10 -2.71 1.00
CA TYR A 25 10.65 -2.55 -0.34
C TYR A 25 11.27 -1.14 -0.50
N PRO A 26 12.46 -0.89 0.08
CA PRO A 26 13.09 0.43 0.15
C PRO A 26 13.57 1.02 -1.19
N GLU A 27 13.40 0.30 -2.30
CA GLU A 27 13.65 0.81 -3.67
C GLU A 27 12.35 1.17 -4.42
N ALA A 28 11.19 0.78 -3.88
CA ALA A 28 9.89 1.01 -4.52
C ALA A 28 9.27 2.33 -4.06
N VAL A 29 8.76 3.11 -5.01
CA VAL A 29 8.17 4.44 -4.75
C VAL A 29 6.70 4.27 -4.33
N PRO A 30 6.27 4.73 -3.14
CA PRO A 30 4.88 4.64 -2.72
C PRO A 30 4.09 5.81 -3.32
N VAL A 31 3.31 5.51 -4.34
CA VAL A 31 2.65 6.53 -5.14
C VAL A 31 1.25 6.78 -4.60
N LEU A 32 0.95 8.03 -4.25
CA LEU A 32 -0.38 8.40 -3.80
C LEU A 32 -1.37 8.41 -4.97
N PRO A 33 -2.60 7.90 -4.77
CA PRO A 33 -3.66 8.05 -5.75
C PRO A 33 -4.00 9.51 -6.01
N ARG A 34 -4.64 9.77 -7.15
CA ARG A 34 -4.96 11.14 -7.57
C ARG A 34 -5.97 11.82 -6.65
N ARG A 35 -6.86 11.02 -6.05
CA ARG A 35 -7.95 11.51 -5.20
C ARG A 35 -7.80 10.89 -3.83
N LEU A 36 -7.49 11.73 -2.86
CA LEU A 36 -7.46 11.34 -1.45
C LEU A 36 -8.73 11.81 -0.78
N ASN A 37 -9.29 11.02 0.14
CA ASN A 37 -10.43 11.44 0.94
C ASN A 37 -10.05 12.57 1.92
N ARG A 38 -11.04 13.18 2.59
CA ARG A 38 -10.80 14.34 3.48
C ARG A 38 -9.86 14.01 4.64
N ASN A 39 -10.00 12.83 5.24
CA ASN A 39 -9.22 12.44 6.41
C ASN A 39 -7.76 12.23 6.04
N LEU A 40 -7.49 11.56 4.91
CA LEU A 40 -6.13 11.38 4.40
C LEU A 40 -5.47 12.71 4.06
N ARG A 41 -6.19 13.63 3.41
CA ARG A 41 -5.66 14.96 3.11
C ARG A 41 -5.29 15.73 4.38
N HIS A 42 -6.13 15.66 5.42
CA HIS A 42 -5.82 16.31 6.71
C HIS A 42 -4.57 15.70 7.35
N PHE A 43 -4.48 14.37 7.39
CA PHE A 43 -3.32 13.67 7.94
C PHE A 43 -2.04 14.04 7.17
N LEU A 44 -2.06 13.95 5.85
CA LEU A 44 -0.92 14.27 5.00
C LEU A 44 -0.54 15.75 5.06
N THR A 45 -1.49 16.67 5.28
CA THR A 45 -1.16 18.09 5.47
C THR A 45 -0.29 18.32 6.71
N LEU A 46 -0.46 17.50 7.76
CA LEU A 46 0.30 17.62 9.00
C LEU A 46 1.67 16.92 8.92
N TYR A 47 1.76 15.80 8.21
CA TYR A 47 2.91 14.88 8.27
C TYR A 47 3.61 14.66 6.92
N TRP A 48 3.33 15.49 5.91
CA TRP A 48 3.86 15.32 4.55
C TRP A 48 5.39 15.11 4.53
N ASP A 49 6.11 15.99 5.22
CA ASP A 49 7.58 16.02 5.19
C ASP A 49 8.23 14.81 5.89
N GLU A 50 7.47 14.10 6.72
CA GLU A 50 7.93 12.89 7.43
C GLU A 50 7.64 11.60 6.65
N LEU A 51 6.86 11.68 5.58
CA LEU A 51 6.33 10.51 4.87
C LEU A 51 6.92 10.40 3.45
N PRO A 52 7.35 9.22 2.99
CA PRO A 52 8.08 9.02 1.74
C PRO A 52 7.19 9.01 0.49
N PHE A 53 5.98 9.57 0.60
CA PHE A 53 4.97 9.50 -0.44
C PHE A 53 5.30 10.40 -1.63
N VAL A 54 4.91 9.94 -2.83
CA VAL A 54 5.10 10.71 -4.07
C VAL A 54 3.75 10.85 -4.77
N SER A 55 3.37 12.07 -5.13
CA SER A 55 2.18 12.29 -5.97
C SER A 55 2.42 11.76 -7.38
N ILE A 56 1.37 11.23 -8.03
CA ILE A 56 1.48 10.67 -9.40
C ILE A 56 2.11 11.66 -10.38
N ASP A 57 1.82 12.94 -10.25
CA ASP A 57 2.29 13.97 -11.17
C ASP A 57 3.80 14.29 -11.00
N ASP A 58 4.37 13.95 -9.84
CA ASP A 58 5.80 14.09 -9.51
C ASP A 58 6.59 12.80 -9.76
N LEU A 59 5.93 11.74 -10.22
CA LEU A 59 6.59 10.47 -10.48
C LEU A 59 7.68 10.62 -11.56
N PRO A 60 8.92 10.13 -11.32
CA PRO A 60 9.98 10.27 -12.31
C PRO A 60 9.62 9.58 -13.63
N ARG A 61 10.00 10.18 -14.75
CA ARG A 61 9.75 9.61 -16.08
C ARG A 61 10.73 8.47 -16.40
N LYS A 62 10.59 7.32 -15.74
CA LYS A 62 11.36 6.09 -16.01
C LYS A 62 10.43 4.90 -16.28
N ARG A 63 10.97 3.85 -16.89
CA ARG A 63 10.25 2.58 -17.07
C ARG A 63 9.97 1.95 -15.71
N ILE A 64 8.73 1.52 -15.51
CA ILE A 64 8.29 0.78 -14.33
C ILE A 64 8.39 -0.71 -14.66
N HIS A 65 9.25 -1.45 -13.97
CA HIS A 65 9.51 -2.87 -14.25
C HIS A 65 8.72 -3.78 -13.30
N ARG A 66 8.45 -3.28 -12.08
CA ARG A 66 7.74 -3.99 -11.03
C ARG A 66 6.70 -3.09 -10.37
N VAL A 67 5.55 -3.68 -10.03
CA VAL A 67 4.45 -3.04 -9.32
C VAL A 67 4.11 -3.88 -8.09
N ILE A 68 4.00 -3.23 -6.94
CA ILE A 68 3.49 -3.84 -5.72
C ILE A 68 2.12 -3.22 -5.47
N LEU A 69 1.08 -4.04 -5.56
CA LEU A 69 -0.29 -3.65 -5.24
C LEU A 69 -0.54 -3.98 -3.77
N VAL A 70 -1.04 -3.01 -3.01
CA VAL A 70 -1.39 -3.18 -1.61
C VAL A 70 -2.84 -2.77 -1.39
N ASP A 71 -3.56 -3.58 -0.60
CA ASP A 71 -4.98 -3.37 -0.33
C ASP A 71 -5.83 -3.26 -1.62
N THR A 72 -5.37 -3.96 -2.66
CA THR A 72 -6.07 -4.03 -3.93
C THR A 72 -5.49 -5.11 -4.84
N GLN A 73 -6.36 -5.69 -5.66
CA GLN A 73 -5.98 -6.57 -6.78
C GLN A 73 -6.08 -5.84 -8.13
N ASN A 74 -6.54 -4.58 -8.13
CA ASN A 74 -6.78 -3.80 -9.34
C ASN A 74 -5.61 -2.85 -9.61
N MET A 75 -4.94 -3.05 -10.74
CA MET A 75 -3.82 -2.22 -11.15
C MET A 75 -4.32 -1.02 -11.96
N ILE A 76 -4.02 0.18 -11.49
CA ILE A 76 -4.12 1.39 -12.31
C ILE A 76 -2.93 1.47 -13.28
N THR A 77 -3.15 2.07 -14.45
CA THR A 77 -2.06 2.30 -15.41
C THR A 77 -1.37 3.63 -15.12
N LEU A 78 -0.07 3.57 -14.83
CA LEU A 78 0.78 4.76 -14.73
C LEU A 78 1.60 4.98 -15.99
N LYS A 79 1.98 6.24 -16.22
CA LYS A 79 2.98 6.58 -17.23
C LYS A 79 4.31 5.90 -16.88
N GLY A 80 4.85 5.14 -17.83
CA GLY A 80 6.08 4.35 -17.63
C GLY A 80 5.83 2.85 -17.50
N MET A 81 4.57 2.42 -17.35
CA MET A 81 4.18 1.02 -17.51
C MET A 81 4.09 0.63 -18.99
N GLY A 82 4.26 -0.67 -19.28
CA GLY A 82 4.16 -1.22 -20.63
C GLY A 82 4.54 -2.71 -20.65
N PRO A 83 4.84 -3.31 -21.82
CA PRO A 83 5.21 -4.73 -21.92
C PRO A 83 6.48 -5.16 -21.15
N TRP A 84 7.24 -4.19 -20.63
CA TRP A 84 8.40 -4.40 -19.76
C TRP A 84 8.05 -4.43 -18.26
N THR A 85 6.82 -4.11 -17.89
CA THR A 85 6.29 -4.22 -16.52
C THR A 85 5.87 -5.67 -16.31
N ARG A 86 6.83 -6.52 -15.95
CA ARG A 86 6.66 -7.98 -15.96
C ARG A 86 6.35 -8.58 -14.60
N GLU A 87 6.53 -7.81 -13.53
CA GLU A 87 6.38 -8.29 -12.17
C GLU A 87 5.31 -7.49 -11.46
N VAL A 88 4.24 -8.18 -11.04
CA VAL A 88 3.20 -7.60 -10.19
C VAL A 88 3.07 -8.44 -8.94
N ARG A 89 3.14 -7.81 -7.78
CA ARG A 89 2.94 -8.47 -6.48
C ARG A 89 1.75 -7.86 -5.79
N ILE A 90 0.73 -8.66 -5.52
CA ILE A 90 -0.44 -8.26 -4.74
C ILE A 90 -0.23 -8.66 -3.28
N ILE A 91 -0.47 -7.72 -2.37
CA ILE A 91 -0.57 -7.95 -0.93
C ILE A 91 -1.91 -7.39 -0.48
N ASP A 92 -2.82 -8.27 -0.11
CA ASP A 92 -4.23 -7.92 0.11
C ASP A 92 -4.83 -8.88 1.14
N HIS A 93 -5.78 -8.39 1.92
CA HIS A 93 -6.51 -9.19 2.91
C HIS A 93 -7.82 -9.80 2.35
N HIS A 94 -8.25 -9.35 1.18
CA HIS A 94 -9.39 -9.94 0.46
C HIS A 94 -9.00 -11.23 -0.26
N PRO A 95 -9.88 -12.25 -0.33
CA PRO A 95 -9.64 -13.44 -1.15
C PRO A 95 -9.28 -13.10 -2.60
N LEU A 96 -8.37 -13.89 -3.19
CA LEU A 96 -8.00 -13.72 -4.58
C LEU A 96 -9.25 -13.81 -5.48
N SER A 97 -9.54 -12.72 -6.21
CA SER A 97 -10.81 -12.58 -6.93
C SER A 97 -10.75 -13.05 -8.39
N ARG A 98 -9.55 -13.36 -8.90
CA ARG A 98 -9.30 -13.77 -10.28
C ARG A 98 -8.04 -14.60 -10.43
N GLU A 99 -7.94 -15.33 -11.54
CA GLU A 99 -6.67 -15.95 -11.94
C GLU A 99 -5.60 -14.88 -12.18
N LEU A 100 -4.36 -15.22 -11.80
CA LEU A 100 -3.22 -14.33 -11.96
C LEU A 100 -2.67 -14.41 -13.37
N GLU A 101 -2.35 -13.24 -13.95
CA GLU A 101 -1.64 -13.17 -15.21
C GLU A 101 -0.19 -13.65 -15.05
N LEU A 102 0.47 -13.97 -16.17
CA LEU A 102 1.88 -14.36 -16.15
C LEU A 102 2.75 -13.25 -15.53
N GLY A 103 3.54 -13.59 -14.51
CA GLY A 103 4.39 -12.64 -13.79
C GLY A 103 3.71 -11.95 -12.60
N TRP A 104 2.43 -12.25 -12.36
CA TRP A 104 1.73 -11.80 -11.16
C TRP A 104 1.89 -12.81 -10.02
N SER A 105 2.00 -12.30 -8.80
CA SER A 105 2.04 -13.08 -7.57
C SER A 105 1.08 -12.49 -6.54
N TYR A 106 0.53 -13.34 -5.68
CA TYR A 106 -0.40 -12.94 -4.62
C TYR A 106 0.12 -13.44 -3.27
N ALA A 107 0.11 -12.55 -2.28
CA ALA A 107 0.43 -12.82 -0.90
C ALA A 107 -0.65 -12.19 -0.03
N GLY A 108 -1.73 -12.93 0.22
CA GLY A 108 -2.80 -12.47 1.07
C GLY A 108 -3.10 -13.39 2.23
N MET A 109 -3.79 -12.83 3.21
CA MET A 109 -4.15 -13.46 4.47
C MET A 109 -5.53 -12.97 4.89
N GLU A 110 -6.38 -13.86 5.39
CA GLU A 110 -7.70 -13.49 5.91
C GLU A 110 -7.54 -12.81 7.27
N THR A 111 -7.32 -11.49 7.23
CA THR A 111 -7.17 -10.63 8.42
C THR A 111 -8.04 -9.38 8.28
N GLY A 112 -8.23 -8.68 9.40
CA GLY A 112 -9.08 -7.49 9.46
C GLY A 112 -8.61 -6.33 8.60
N ALA A 113 -7.32 -6.23 8.24
CA ALA A 113 -6.76 -5.14 7.43
C ALA A 113 -5.50 -5.59 6.66
N ALA A 114 -5.27 -5.08 5.45
CA ALA A 114 -4.06 -5.34 4.68
C ALA A 114 -2.79 -4.84 5.40
N THR A 115 -2.90 -3.75 6.17
CA THR A 115 -1.82 -3.23 7.00
C THR A 115 -1.28 -4.27 7.98
N THR A 116 -2.14 -5.12 8.56
CA THR A 116 -1.72 -6.17 9.50
C THR A 116 -0.70 -7.11 8.85
N ILE A 117 -0.95 -7.55 7.62
CA ILE A 117 -0.07 -8.47 6.86
C ILE A 117 1.34 -7.88 6.70
N LEU A 118 1.42 -6.59 6.41
CA LEU A 118 2.68 -5.90 6.16
C LEU A 118 3.42 -5.59 7.46
N VAL A 119 2.69 -5.20 8.52
CA VAL A 119 3.26 -4.90 9.84
C VAL A 119 3.83 -6.16 10.49
N GLU A 120 3.17 -7.31 10.38
CA GLU A 120 3.72 -8.58 10.87
C GLU A 120 5.06 -8.90 10.21
N GLN A 121 5.18 -8.72 8.89
CA GLN A 121 6.45 -8.89 8.16
C GLN A 121 7.52 -7.90 8.62
N ILE A 122 7.15 -6.64 8.89
CA ILE A 122 8.07 -5.63 9.43
C ILE A 122 8.61 -6.08 10.80
N ILE A 123 7.74 -6.60 11.67
CA ILE A 123 8.11 -7.11 13.00
C ILE A 123 9.02 -8.33 12.88
N GLU A 124 8.68 -9.29 12.02
CA GLU A 124 9.51 -10.49 11.76
C GLU A 124 10.91 -10.11 11.28
N LEU A 125 11.02 -9.09 10.44
CA LEU A 125 12.29 -8.55 9.94
C LEU A 125 12.98 -7.59 10.91
N HIS A 126 12.39 -7.34 12.09
CA HIS A 126 12.92 -6.45 13.12
C HIS A 126 13.22 -5.03 12.62
N LEU A 127 12.39 -4.50 11.72
CA LEU A 127 12.55 -3.14 11.21
C LEU A 127 12.00 -2.12 12.21
N GLU A 128 12.80 -1.11 12.55
CA GLU A 128 12.40 -0.07 13.51
C GLU A 128 11.29 0.82 12.95
N LEU A 129 10.28 1.12 13.77
CA LEU A 129 9.20 2.04 13.43
C LEU A 129 9.43 3.40 14.11
N SER A 130 9.29 4.47 13.34
CA SER A 130 9.08 5.80 13.88
C SER A 130 7.69 5.93 14.52
N PRO A 131 7.47 6.89 15.43
CA PRO A 131 6.15 7.12 16.01
C PRO A 131 5.06 7.43 14.98
N ILE A 132 5.40 8.13 13.90
CA ILE A 132 4.45 8.47 12.84
C ILE A 132 4.09 7.25 11.97
N GLU A 133 5.06 6.38 11.66
CA GLU A 133 4.79 5.10 10.99
C GLU A 133 3.85 4.24 11.83
N ALA A 134 4.17 4.07 13.13
CA ALA A 134 3.33 3.30 14.04
C ALA A 134 1.91 3.88 14.17
N THR A 135 1.78 5.21 14.18
CA THR A 135 0.49 5.90 14.22
C THR A 135 -0.31 5.63 12.94
N LEU A 136 0.31 5.76 11.76
CA LEU A 136 -0.38 5.51 10.50
C LEU A 136 -0.80 4.03 10.38
N PHE A 137 0.05 3.10 10.79
CA PHE A 137 -0.29 1.68 10.77
C PHE A 137 -1.48 1.35 11.68
N LEU A 138 -1.53 1.94 12.89
CA LEU A 138 -2.68 1.79 13.76
C LEU A 138 -3.95 2.37 13.14
N LEU A 139 -3.87 3.54 12.49
CA LEU A 139 -5.01 4.14 11.78
C LEU A 139 -5.51 3.24 10.65
N GLY A 140 -4.61 2.63 9.88
CA GLY A 140 -4.97 1.68 8.83
C GLY A 140 -5.73 0.47 9.36
N ILE A 141 -5.20 -0.17 10.41
CA ILE A 141 -5.88 -1.28 11.08
C ILE A 141 -7.25 -0.84 11.62
N TYR A 142 -7.35 0.35 12.22
CA TYR A 142 -8.60 0.86 12.79
C TYR A 142 -9.67 1.17 11.75
N GLU A 143 -9.28 1.61 10.56
CA GLU A 143 -10.22 1.92 9.47
C GLU A 143 -11.01 0.66 9.07
N ASP A 144 -10.30 -0.42 8.77
CA ASP A 144 -10.89 -1.64 8.21
C ASP A 144 -11.45 -2.60 9.26
N THR A 145 -11.01 -2.47 10.52
CA THR A 145 -11.59 -3.21 11.65
C THR A 145 -12.74 -2.48 12.33
N GLY A 146 -13.09 -1.27 11.87
CA GLY A 146 -14.12 -0.45 12.53
C GLY A 146 -13.73 -0.13 13.97
N SER A 147 -12.47 0.24 14.19
CA SER A 147 -11.86 0.39 15.52
C SER A 147 -11.97 -0.89 16.35
N LEU A 148 -11.58 -2.03 15.76
CA LEU A 148 -11.59 -3.36 16.36
C LEU A 148 -12.99 -3.91 16.72
N SER A 149 -14.05 -3.39 16.09
CA SER A 149 -15.44 -3.78 16.36
C SER A 149 -16.08 -4.67 15.29
N TYR A 150 -15.50 -4.71 14.09
CA TYR A 150 -16.06 -5.50 13.00
C TYR A 150 -15.78 -7.00 13.18
N PRO A 151 -16.65 -7.89 12.68
CA PRO A 151 -16.50 -9.34 12.82
C PRO A 151 -15.23 -9.93 12.18
N THR A 152 -14.65 -9.21 11.22
CA THR A 152 -13.42 -9.59 10.49
C THR A 152 -12.14 -9.27 11.26
N THR A 153 -12.23 -8.61 12.43
CA THR A 153 -11.07 -8.25 13.25
C THR A 153 -10.36 -9.51 13.78
N THR A 154 -9.08 -9.65 13.47
CA THR A 154 -8.18 -10.71 13.96
C THR A 154 -6.80 -10.17 14.32
#